data_AF-A0A9J6QY87-F1
#
_entry.id   AF-A0A9J6QY87-F1
#
_cell.length_a   1.000
_cell.length_b   1.000
_cell.length_c   1.000
_cell.angle_alpha   90.00
_cell.angle_beta   90.00
_cell.angle_gamma   90.00
#
_symmetry.space_group_name_H-M   'P 1'
#
loop_
_entity.id
_entity.type
_entity.pdbx_description
1 polymer ?
#
loop_
_entity_poly.entity_id
_entity_poly.type
_entity_poly.pdbx_seq_one_letter_code
_entity_poly.pdbx_strand_id
1 'polypeptide(L)' 'MDKRTLARDIQQFCGTGLVTATQVREYLGAGKNYPTKFLEGLPYYPKGKAKLYAVEDVAERINQGKQQ' A
#
# COMPACT_ATOMS: atom_id res chain seq x y z
N MET A 1 14.84 5.39 3.07
CA MET A 1 13.71 6.34 3.08
C MET A 1 12.96 6.15 4.37
N ASP A 2 12.55 7.22 5.04
CA ASP A 2 11.81 7.09 6.31
C ASP A 2 10.36 6.64 6.05
N LYS A 3 9.84 5.73 6.88
CA LYS A 3 8.48 5.17 6.71
C LYS A 3 7.41 6.25 6.71
N ARG A 4 7.61 7.32 7.49
CA ARG A 4 6.67 8.45 7.57
C ARG A 4 6.62 9.26 6.27
N THR A 5 7.76 9.39 5.61
CA THR A 5 7.84 10.07 4.31
C THR A 5 7.12 9.27 3.25
N LEU A 6 7.31 7.95 3.23
CA LEU A 6 6.66 7.07 2.26
C LEU A 6 5.13 6.99 2.50
N ALA A 7 4.69 6.86 3.76
CA ALA A 7 3.27 6.87 4.10
C ALA A 7 2.61 8.19 3.70
N ARG A 8 3.27 9.34 3.95
CA ARG A 8 2.79 10.66 3.52
C ARG A 8 2.70 10.78 2.00
N ASP A 9 3.70 10.28 1.28
CA ASP A 9 3.75 10.32 -0.18
C ASP A 9 2.61 9.51 -0.81
N ILE A 10 2.39 8.27 -0.33
CA ILE A 10 1.27 7.43 -0.77
C ILE A 10 -0.07 8.07 -0.37
N GLN A 11 -0.17 8.65 0.83
CA GLN A 11 -1.38 9.34 1.29
C GLN A 11 -1.69 10.55 0.41
N GLN A 12 -0.66 11.30 0.00
CA GLN A 12 -0.79 12.45 -0.89
C GLN A 12 -1.18 12.02 -2.31
N PHE A 13 -0.64 10.90 -2.80
CA PHE A 13 -1.02 10.33 -4.09
C PHE A 13 -2.46 9.80 -4.11
N CYS A 14 -2.88 9.12 -3.05
CA CYS A 14 -4.20 8.48 -2.96
C CYS A 14 -5.29 9.40 -2.38
N GLY A 15 -4.93 10.55 -1.84
CA GLY A 15 -5.82 11.51 -1.18
C GLY A 15 -6.46 11.03 0.12
N THR A 16 -6.09 9.84 0.62
CA THR A 16 -6.75 9.20 1.78
C THR A 16 -5.75 8.38 2.60
N GLY A 17 -6.06 8.17 3.88
CA GLY A 17 -5.28 7.32 4.80
C GLY A 17 -5.48 5.80 4.58
N LEU A 18 -6.26 5.41 3.57
CA LEU A 18 -6.60 4.02 3.30
C LEU A 18 -6.54 3.78 1.79
N VAL A 19 -5.71 2.82 1.38
CA VAL A 19 -5.44 2.57 -0.03
C VAL A 19 -5.96 1.21 -0.48
N THR A 20 -6.42 1.13 -1.72
CA THR A 20 -6.81 -0.13 -2.35
C THR A 20 -5.62 -0.82 -3.01
N ALA A 21 -5.75 -2.12 -3.28
CA ALA A 21 -4.74 -2.85 -4.05
C ALA A 21 -4.46 -2.23 -5.43
N THR A 22 -5.46 -1.60 -6.05
CA THR A 22 -5.31 -0.86 -7.32
C THR A 22 -4.45 0.38 -7.13
N GLN A 23 -4.72 1.20 -6.12
CA GLN A 23 -3.91 2.39 -5.82
C GLN A 23 -2.47 2.02 -5.48
N VAL A 24 -2.26 0.95 -4.71
CA VAL A 24 -0.92 0.43 -4.41
C VAL A 24 -0.22 -0.03 -5.69
N ARG A 25 -0.94 -0.67 -6.62
CA ARG A 25 -0.41 -1.03 -7.95
C ARG A 25 0.04 0.19 -8.74
N GLU A 26 -0.80 1.22 -8.80
CA GLU A 26 -0.55 2.45 -9.54
C GLU A 26 0.64 3.20 -8.94
N TYR A 27 0.70 3.29 -7.62
CA TYR A 27 1.82 3.90 -6.90
C TYR A 27 3.15 3.18 -7.13
N LEU A 28 3.14 1.84 -7.06
CA LEU A 28 4.35 1.03 -7.24
C LEU A 28 4.75 0.85 -8.72
N GLY A 29 3.89 1.25 -9.67
CA GLY A 29 4.08 0.95 -11.09
C GLY A 29 4.20 -0.55 -11.39
N ALA A 30 3.66 -1.41 -10.51
CA ALA A 30 3.92 -2.85 -10.56
C ALA A 30 2.88 -3.61 -11.38
N GLY A 31 3.26 -4.78 -11.89
CA GLY A 31 2.38 -5.66 -12.66
C GLY A 31 1.16 -6.14 -11.86
N LYS A 32 0.10 -6.55 -12.57
CA LYS A 32 -1.25 -6.85 -12.02
C LYS A 32 -1.28 -7.82 -10.82
N ASN A 33 -0.32 -8.73 -10.71
CA ASN A 33 -0.24 -9.73 -9.64
C ASN A 33 0.64 -9.35 -8.44
N TYR A 34 1.44 -8.29 -8.57
CA TYR A 34 2.35 -7.86 -7.50
C TYR A 34 1.61 -7.31 -6.26
N PRO A 35 0.60 -6.44 -6.38
CA PRO A 35 -0.08 -5.85 -5.23
C PRO A 35 -0.77 -6.89 -4.37
N THR A 36 -1.36 -7.92 -4.97
CA THR A 36 -2.08 -8.97 -4.24
C THR A 36 -1.14 -9.76 -3.35
N LYS A 37 0.00 -10.21 -3.88
CA LYS A 37 1.04 -10.89 -3.09
C LYS A 37 1.68 -9.96 -2.07
N PHE A 38 1.88 -8.71 -2.45
CA PHE A 38 2.50 -7.69 -1.61
C PHE A 38 1.64 -7.34 -0.39
N LEU A 39 0.34 -7.26 -0.58
CA LEU A 39 -0.65 -6.96 0.46
C LEU A 39 -1.13 -8.23 1.20
N GLU A 40 -0.62 -9.40 0.81
CA GLU A 40 -0.94 -10.66 1.46
C GLU A 40 -0.44 -10.65 2.92
N GLY A 41 -1.33 -11.03 3.83
CA GLY A 41 -1.08 -11.02 5.27
C GLY A 41 -1.12 -9.63 5.94
N LEU A 42 -1.37 -8.54 5.21
CA LEU A 42 -1.59 -7.23 5.82
C LEU A 42 -3.03 -7.10 6.35
N PRO A 43 -3.23 -6.41 7.50
CA PRO A 43 -4.56 -6.07 7.97
C PRO A 43 -5.25 -5.18 6.95
N TYR A 44 -6.54 -5.45 6.72
CA TYR A 44 -7.36 -4.68 5.79
C TYR A 44 -8.74 -4.39 6.38
N TYR A 45 -9.28 -3.25 5.98
CA TYR A 45 -10.62 -2.81 6.27
C TYR A 45 -11.53 -3.15 5.08
N PRO A 46 -12.55 -4.01 5.26
CA PRO A 46 -13.50 -4.28 4.19
C PRO A 46 -14.38 -3.04 3.95
N LYS A 47 -14.44 -2.57 2.71
CA LYS A 47 -15.36 -1.50 2.28
C LYS A 47 -16.15 -1.99 1.07
N GLY A 48 -17.33 -2.56 1.34
CA GLY A 48 -18.15 -3.21 0.32
C GLY A 48 -17.40 -4.39 -0.32
N LYS A 49 -17.15 -4.31 -1.63
CA LYS A 49 -16.38 -5.32 -2.37
C LYS A 49 -14.87 -5.06 -2.42
N ALA A 50 -14.41 -3.92 -1.90
CA ALA A 50 -13.01 -3.53 -1.90
C ALA A 50 -12.33 -3.81 -0.55
N LYS A 51 -11.04 -4.15 -0.61
CA LYS A 51 -10.17 -4.21 0.57
C LYS A 51 -9.34 -2.93 0.62
N LEU A 52 -9.41 -2.24 1.76
CA LEU A 52 -8.62 -1.06 2.05
C LEU A 52 -7.50 -1.40 3.02
N TYR A 53 -6.30 -0.92 2.77
CA TYR A 53 -5.12 -1.15 3.58
C TYR A 53 -4.65 0.19 4.15
N ALA A 54 -4.16 0.20 5.38
CA ALA A 54 -3.62 1.44 5.94
C ALA A 54 -2.35 1.85 5.20
N VAL A 55 -2.19 3.14 4.93
CA VAL A 55 -1.00 3.62 4.21
C VAL A 55 0.28 3.32 4.97
N GLU A 56 0.20 3.35 6.30
CA GLU A 56 1.33 3.04 7.19
C GLU A 56 1.79 1.59 7.04
N ASP A 57 0.85 0.63 7.03
CA ASP A 57 1.14 -0.80 6.84
C ASP A 57 1.73 -1.07 5.45
N VAL A 58 1.16 -0.44 4.43
CA VAL A 58 1.67 -0.54 3.05
C VAL A 58 3.08 0.05 2.98
N ALA A 59 3.29 1.24 3.55
CA ALA A 59 4.59 1.88 3.56
C ALA A 59 5.66 1.05 4.30
N GLU A 60 5.29 0.46 5.43
CA GLU A 60 6.16 -0.43 6.19
C GLU A 60 6.56 -1.66 5.36
N ARG A 61 5.60 -2.30 4.69
CA ARG A 61 5.86 -3.42 3.80
C ARG A 61 6.78 -3.03 2.63
N ILE A 62 6.63 -1.82 2.07
CA ILE A 62 7.46 -1.36 0.94
C ILE A 62 8.90 -1.18 1.42
N ASN A 63 9.06 -0.62 2.63
CA ASN A 63 10.36 -0.40 3.22
C ASN A 63 11.05 -1.73 3.58
N GLN A 64 10.32 -2.71 4.10
CA GLN A 64 10.82 -4.07 4.35
C GLN A 64 11.27 -4.77 3.06
N GLY A 65 10.49 -4.64 1.98
CA GLY A 65 10.81 -5.25 0.68
C GLY A 65 12.03 -4.65 -0.04
N LYS A 66 12.47 -3.44 0.33
CA LYS A 66 13.66 -2.78 -0.22
C LYS A 66 14.98 -3.14 0.50
N GLN A 67 14.91 -3.89 1.61
CA GLN A 67 16.11 -4.28 2.38
C GLN A 67 16.63 -5.70 2.06
N GLN A 68 16.09 -6.37 1.03
CA GLN A 68 16.67 -7.58 0.44
C GLN A 68 17.35 -7.23 -0.88
#